data_AF-A0A1G2H2P0-F1
#
_entry.id   AF-A0A1G2H2P0-F1
#
_cell.length_a   1.000
_cell.length_b   1.000
_cell.length_c   1.000
_cell.angle_alpha   90.00
_cell.angle_beta   90.00
_cell.angle_gamma   90.00
#
_symmetry.space_group_name_H-M   'P 1'
#
loop_
_entity.id
_entity.type
_entity.pdbx_description
1 polymer ?
#
loop_
_entity_poly.entity_id
_entity_poly.type
_entity_poly.pdbx_seq_one_letter_code
_entity_poly.pdbx_strand_id
1 'polypeptide(L)'
;MFRIIIGIVFAGGGVFILRSYVQPELAHVQRIRQEQVVVEDAISNAREVIRLRDVLSARYNSIDPAAINKIRKFLPAGSALSELFIDVDTMAGQSGIRVSNISFSENEPPPPNLPEVGSALTITLQVEGTYDKFRSFMGLLEKNLRLVDVVGITLAEKSEGAEIGFEILLRAYYQERTIL
;
A
#
# COMPACT_ATOMS: atom_id res chain seq x y z
N MET A 1 -38.45 70.47 -44.60
CA MET A 1 -37.77 70.05 -43.35
C MET A 1 -38.59 69.06 -42.53
N PHE A 2 -39.89 69.30 -42.28
CA PHE A 2 -40.75 68.42 -41.46
C PHE A 2 -40.88 66.95 -41.93
N ARG A 3 -40.89 66.70 -43.26
CA ARG A 3 -40.95 65.35 -43.85
C ARG A 3 -39.71 64.49 -43.59
N ILE A 4 -38.53 65.11 -43.47
CA ILE A 4 -37.26 64.40 -43.22
C ILE A 4 -37.17 63.98 -41.75
N ILE A 5 -37.67 64.83 -40.83
CA ILE A 5 -37.69 64.55 -39.39
C ILE A 5 -38.59 63.34 -39.07
N ILE A 6 -39.77 63.23 -39.69
CA ILE A 6 -40.67 62.08 -39.51
C ILE A 6 -40.03 60.78 -40.01
N GLY A 7 -39.32 60.81 -41.14
CA GLY A 7 -38.61 59.63 -41.65
C GLY A 7 -37.49 59.16 -40.73
N ILE A 8 -36.74 60.09 -40.13
CA ILE A 8 -35.67 59.78 -39.16
C ILE A 8 -36.25 59.20 -37.86
N VAL A 9 -37.38 59.72 -37.38
CA VAL A 9 -38.06 59.19 -36.18
C VAL A 9 -38.60 57.78 -36.43
N PHE A 10 -39.17 57.49 -37.59
CA PHE A 10 -39.63 56.15 -37.94
C PHE A 10 -38.47 55.16 -38.12
N ALA A 11 -37.39 55.57 -38.78
CA ALA A 11 -36.19 54.73 -38.94
C ALA A 11 -35.51 54.49 -37.58
N GLY A 12 -35.38 55.53 -36.74
CA GLY A 12 -34.83 55.42 -35.40
C GLY A 12 -35.70 54.56 -34.47
N GLY A 13 -37.03 54.71 -34.54
CA GLY A 13 -37.98 53.88 -33.80
C GLY A 13 -37.93 52.41 -34.21
N GLY A 14 -37.78 52.13 -35.51
CA GLY A 14 -37.60 50.76 -36.02
C GLY A 14 -36.31 50.10 -35.53
N VAL A 15 -35.19 50.84 -35.54
CA VAL A 15 -33.92 50.36 -35.00
C VAL A 15 -33.99 50.19 -33.47
N PHE A 16 -34.71 51.06 -32.77
CA PHE A 16 -34.92 50.97 -31.32
C PHE A 16 -35.74 49.73 -30.93
N ILE A 17 -36.81 49.43 -31.65
CA ILE A 17 -37.63 48.22 -31.43
C ILE A 17 -36.83 46.96 -31.73
N LEU A 18 -36.12 46.92 -32.86
CA LEU A 18 -35.28 45.76 -33.21
C LEU A 18 -34.20 45.53 -32.16
N ARG A 19 -33.53 46.58 -31.69
CA ARG A 19 -32.52 46.45 -30.62
C ARG A 19 -33.15 46.02 -29.30
N SER A 20 -34.28 46.60 -28.93
CA SER A 20 -34.93 46.33 -27.64
C SER A 20 -35.56 44.94 -27.55
N TYR A 21 -36.01 44.36 -28.68
CA TYR A 21 -36.71 43.07 -28.70
C TYR A 21 -35.81 41.90 -29.13
N VAL A 22 -34.84 42.11 -30.04
CA VAL A 22 -33.96 41.02 -30.53
C VAL A 22 -32.79 40.74 -29.59
N GLN A 23 -32.24 41.75 -28.90
CA GLN A 23 -31.16 41.54 -27.92
C GLN A 23 -31.54 40.67 -26.71
N PRO A 24 -32.72 40.85 -26.05
CA PRO A 24 -33.06 40.04 -24.89
C PRO A 24 -33.27 38.55 -25.21
N GLU A 25 -33.77 38.25 -26.41
CA GLU A 25 -34.07 36.88 -26.85
C GLU A 25 -32.78 36.12 -27.20
N LEU A 26 -31.80 36.79 -27.81
CA LEU A 26 -30.44 36.26 -27.99
C LEU A 26 -29.72 36.01 -26.66
N ALA A 27 -29.93 36.86 -25.65
CA ALA A 27 -29.36 36.68 -24.32
C ALA A 27 -29.98 35.49 -23.55
N HIS A 28 -31.23 35.12 -23.83
CA HIS A 28 -31.86 33.94 -23.25
C HIS A 28 -31.31 32.65 -23.87
N VAL A 29 -31.11 32.62 -25.19
CA VAL A 29 -30.48 31.49 -25.89
C VAL A 29 -29.02 31.30 -25.45
N GLN A 30 -28.28 32.39 -25.20
CA GLN A 30 -26.91 32.32 -24.69
C GLN A 30 -26.85 31.74 -23.26
N ARG A 31 -27.79 32.11 -22.37
CA ARG A 31 -27.86 31.54 -21.01
C ARG A 31 -28.18 30.05 -21.02
N ILE A 32 -29.14 29.62 -21.83
CA ILE A 32 -29.49 28.20 -21.96
C ILE A 32 -28.31 27.38 -22.53
N ARG A 33 -27.55 27.95 -23.47
CA ARG A 33 -26.32 27.30 -23.97
C ARG A 33 -25.22 27.22 -22.90
N GLN A 34 -25.08 28.22 -22.04
CA GLN A 34 -24.13 28.19 -20.94
C GLN A 34 -24.51 27.12 -19.91
N GLU A 35 -25.80 26.98 -19.58
CA GLU A 35 -26.29 25.90 -18.72
C GLU A 35 -26.03 24.52 -19.33
N GLN A 36 -26.22 24.35 -20.65
CA GLN A 36 -25.89 23.12 -21.37
C GLN A 36 -24.40 22.78 -21.30
N VAL A 37 -23.51 23.77 -21.44
CA VAL A 37 -22.05 23.56 -21.34
C VAL A 37 -21.66 23.13 -19.93
N VAL A 38 -22.23 23.77 -18.89
CA VAL A 38 -21.97 23.39 -17.48
C VAL A 38 -22.46 21.97 -17.18
N VAL A 39 -23.62 21.59 -17.70
CA VAL A 39 -24.17 20.23 -17.53
C VAL A 39 -23.32 19.21 -18.28
N GLU A 40 -22.88 19.51 -19.51
CA GLU A 40 -22.01 18.62 -20.29
C GLU A 40 -20.63 18.46 -19.64
N ASP A 41 -20.05 19.54 -19.10
CA ASP A 41 -18.81 19.51 -18.33
C ASP A 41 -18.96 18.66 -17.06
N ALA A 42 -20.06 18.82 -16.31
CA ALA A 42 -20.36 18.01 -15.14
C ALA A 42 -20.51 16.52 -15.49
N ILE A 43 -21.18 16.20 -16.61
CA ILE A 43 -21.32 14.84 -17.12
C ILE A 43 -19.95 14.27 -17.53
N SER A 44 -19.10 15.05 -18.19
CA SER A 44 -17.76 14.59 -18.60
C SER A 44 -16.86 14.29 -17.39
N ASN A 45 -16.88 15.16 -16.38
CA ASN A 45 -16.15 14.97 -15.13
C ASN A 45 -16.64 13.73 -14.38
N ALA A 46 -17.96 13.52 -14.32
CA ALA A 46 -18.53 12.32 -13.70
C ALA A 46 -18.12 11.03 -14.45
N ARG A 47 -18.09 11.05 -15.78
CA ARG A 47 -17.62 9.91 -16.59
C ARG A 47 -16.15 9.62 -16.37
N GLU A 48 -15.31 10.64 -16.22
CA GLU A 48 -13.89 10.44 -15.94
C GLU A 48 -13.66 9.79 -14.57
N VAL A 49 -14.42 10.22 -13.55
CA VAL A 49 -14.39 9.59 -12.22
C VAL A 49 -14.83 8.12 -12.29
N ILE A 50 -15.88 7.80 -13.05
CA ILE A 50 -16.35 6.42 -13.26
C ILE A 50 -15.27 5.59 -13.96
N ARG A 51 -14.63 6.14 -15.01
CA ARG A 51 -13.55 5.47 -15.73
C ARG A 51 -12.37 5.16 -14.81
N LEU A 52 -11.96 6.13 -13.98
CA LEU A 52 -10.90 5.92 -12.99
C LEU A 52 -11.30 4.85 -11.97
N ARG A 53 -12.51 4.89 -11.43
CA ARG A 53 -13.05 3.86 -10.53
C ARG A 53 -12.99 2.48 -11.19
N ASP A 54 -13.40 2.36 -12.45
CA ASP A 54 -13.43 1.08 -13.16
C ASP A 54 -12.03 0.54 -13.42
N VAL A 55 -11.08 1.41 -13.77
CA VAL A 55 -9.66 1.05 -13.90
C VAL A 55 -9.08 0.59 -12.55
N LEU A 56 -9.37 1.31 -11.46
CA LEU A 56 -8.91 0.95 -10.12
C LEU A 56 -9.55 -0.37 -9.65
N SER A 57 -10.84 -0.56 -9.90
CA SER A 57 -11.56 -1.79 -9.54
C SER A 57 -11.08 -2.98 -10.35
N ALA A 58 -10.83 -2.81 -11.65
CA ALA A 58 -10.24 -3.85 -12.48
C ALA A 58 -8.82 -4.21 -12.03
N ARG A 59 -8.00 -3.21 -11.66
CA ARG A 59 -6.68 -3.46 -11.07
C ARG A 59 -6.78 -4.18 -9.73
N TYR A 60 -7.66 -3.75 -8.83
CA TYR A 60 -7.88 -4.41 -7.54
C TYR A 60 -8.33 -5.87 -7.71
N ASN A 61 -9.29 -6.12 -8.60
CA ASN A 61 -9.78 -7.47 -8.91
C ASN A 61 -8.77 -8.33 -9.68
N SER A 62 -7.79 -7.72 -10.35
CA SER A 62 -6.68 -8.44 -10.98
C SER A 62 -5.61 -8.90 -9.99
N ILE A 63 -5.67 -8.43 -8.73
CA ILE A 63 -4.82 -8.94 -7.66
C ILE A 63 -5.41 -10.29 -7.21
N ASP A 64 -4.68 -11.36 -7.49
CA ASP A 64 -5.04 -12.70 -7.06
C ASP A 64 -5.24 -12.75 -5.53
N PRO A 65 -6.41 -13.18 -5.02
CA PRO A 65 -6.64 -13.37 -3.59
C PRO A 65 -5.59 -14.25 -2.91
N ALA A 66 -4.99 -15.21 -3.63
CA ALA A 66 -3.89 -16.02 -3.12
C ALA A 66 -2.61 -15.20 -2.88
N ALA A 67 -2.34 -14.19 -3.71
CA ALA A 67 -1.23 -13.27 -3.51
C ALA A 67 -1.44 -12.36 -2.29
N ILE A 68 -2.68 -11.91 -2.06
CA ILE A 68 -3.03 -11.13 -0.85
C ILE A 68 -2.78 -11.96 0.41
N ASN A 69 -3.17 -13.24 0.41
CA ASN A 69 -2.90 -14.13 1.54
C ASN A 69 -1.40 -14.35 1.77
N LYS A 70 -0.60 -14.44 0.70
CA LYS A 70 0.88 -14.50 0.84
C LYS A 70 1.44 -13.21 1.45
N ILE A 71 0.96 -12.05 1.04
CA ILE A 71 1.39 -10.76 1.61
C ILE A 71 1.02 -10.66 3.09
N ARG A 72 -0.18 -11.10 3.48
CA ARG A 72 -0.62 -11.14 4.88
C ARG A 72 0.26 -12.06 5.75
N LYS A 73 0.77 -13.16 5.17
CA LYS A 73 1.74 -14.05 5.85
C LYS A 73 3.15 -13.46 5.88
N PHE A 74 3.53 -12.72 4.83
CA PHE A 74 4.83 -12.08 4.74
C PHE A 74 5.02 -10.96 5.75
N LEU A 75 3.97 -10.17 5.98
CA LEU A 75 3.96 -9.08 6.92
C LEU A 75 2.68 -9.14 7.77
N PRO A 76 2.68 -9.91 8.87
CA PRO A 76 1.50 -10.16 9.68
C PRO A 76 1.02 -8.89 10.41
N ALA A 77 -0.28 -8.87 10.71
CA ALA A 77 -0.88 -7.86 11.58
C ALA A 77 -0.58 -8.23 13.04
N GLY A 78 0.36 -7.51 13.65
CA GLY A 78 0.91 -7.82 14.96
C GLY A 78 2.08 -8.81 14.92
N SER A 79 2.67 -9.03 16.09
CA SER A 79 3.95 -9.73 16.23
C SER A 79 3.89 -11.25 15.94
N ALA A 80 2.70 -11.86 16.01
CA ALA A 80 2.43 -13.26 15.63
C ALA A 80 3.49 -14.26 16.17
N LEU A 81 3.83 -14.15 17.46
CA LEU A 81 4.87 -14.95 18.11
C LEU A 81 4.57 -16.45 18.06
N SER A 82 3.30 -16.84 18.24
CA SER A 82 2.92 -18.26 18.26
C SER A 82 3.18 -18.95 16.93
N GLU A 83 2.89 -18.27 15.81
CA GLU A 83 3.16 -18.81 14.47
C GLU A 83 4.67 -18.89 14.21
N LEU A 84 5.43 -17.86 14.60
CA LEU A 84 6.90 -17.90 14.52
C LEU A 84 7.51 -19.06 15.28
N PHE A 85 7.03 -19.30 16.49
CA PHE A 85 7.54 -20.39 17.31
C PHE A 85 7.31 -21.74 16.62
N ILE A 86 6.12 -21.95 16.06
CA ILE A 86 5.79 -23.18 15.31
C ILE A 86 6.67 -23.30 14.06
N ASP A 87 6.88 -22.21 13.34
CA ASP A 87 7.73 -22.19 12.14
C ASP A 87 9.17 -22.54 12.49
N VAL A 88 9.74 -21.94 13.54
CA VAL A 88 11.11 -22.20 14.00
C VAL A 88 11.25 -23.66 14.46
N ASP A 89 10.30 -24.18 15.24
CA ASP A 89 10.30 -25.57 15.68
C ASP A 89 10.22 -26.54 14.51
N THR A 90 9.36 -26.26 13.53
CA THR A 90 9.22 -27.07 12.31
C THR A 90 10.51 -27.06 11.48
N MET A 91 11.13 -25.88 11.30
CA MET A 91 12.41 -25.75 10.58
C MET A 91 13.55 -26.46 11.33
N ALA A 92 13.55 -26.40 12.66
CA ALA A 92 14.53 -27.09 13.48
C ALA A 92 14.38 -28.61 13.34
N GLY A 93 13.15 -29.13 13.43
CA GLY A 93 12.83 -30.54 13.20
C GLY A 93 13.23 -31.03 11.80
N GLN A 94 12.99 -30.24 10.76
CA GLN A 94 13.36 -30.58 9.37
C GLN A 94 14.87 -30.60 9.12
N SER A 95 15.61 -29.69 9.75
CA SER A 95 17.08 -29.61 9.63
C SER A 95 17.82 -30.54 10.59
N GLY A 96 17.12 -31.09 11.59
CA GLY A 96 17.69 -31.96 12.63
C GLY A 96 18.61 -31.23 13.61
N ILE A 97 18.51 -29.90 13.68
CA ILE A 97 19.16 -29.05 14.68
C ILE A 97 18.30 -28.98 15.93
N ARG A 98 18.93 -28.87 17.11
CA ARG A 98 18.22 -28.75 18.37
C ARG A 98 18.12 -27.29 18.76
N VAL A 99 16.92 -26.82 19.08
CA VAL A 99 16.73 -25.49 19.70
C VAL A 99 16.87 -25.64 21.21
N SER A 100 17.83 -24.93 21.79
CA SER A 100 18.06 -24.90 23.25
C SER A 100 17.26 -23.81 23.92
N ASN A 101 17.18 -22.63 23.31
CA ASN A 101 16.44 -21.50 23.86
C ASN A 101 15.92 -20.59 22.75
N ILE A 102 14.76 -19.98 22.97
CA ILE A 102 14.18 -18.96 22.10
C ILE A 102 13.64 -17.82 22.96
N SER A 103 14.07 -16.61 22.66
CA SER A 103 13.65 -15.39 23.34
C SER A 103 13.06 -14.41 22.34
N PHE A 104 12.01 -13.70 22.76
CA PHE A 104 11.29 -12.71 21.96
C PHE A 104 11.29 -11.38 22.70
N SER A 105 11.70 -10.32 22.02
CA SER A 105 11.76 -8.96 22.55
C SER A 105 11.05 -8.01 21.59
N GLU A 106 9.93 -7.43 22.04
CA GLU A 106 9.21 -6.40 21.31
C GLU A 106 9.77 -5.02 21.68
N ASN A 107 9.96 -4.15 20.68
CA ASN A 107 10.43 -2.76 20.84
C ASN A 107 11.90 -2.59 21.23
N GLU A 108 12.76 -3.53 20.84
CA GLU A 108 14.21 -3.34 20.99
C GLU A 108 14.72 -2.32 19.96
N PRO A 109 15.47 -1.29 20.39
CA PRO A 109 16.02 -0.30 19.47
C PRO A 109 16.87 -0.99 18.39
N PRO A 110 16.79 -0.55 17.13
CA PRO A 110 17.63 -1.07 16.07
C PRO A 110 19.11 -1.07 16.46
N PRO A 111 19.89 -2.05 15.99
CA PRO A 111 21.33 -1.89 15.95
C PRO A 111 21.68 -0.59 15.21
N PRO A 112 22.78 0.12 15.57
CA PRO A 112 23.08 1.47 15.08
C PRO A 112 23.15 1.65 13.55
N ASN A 113 23.23 0.54 12.80
CA ASN A 113 23.43 0.52 11.35
C ASN A 113 22.18 0.13 10.55
N LEU A 114 21.01 -0.05 11.18
CA LEU A 114 19.76 -0.41 10.51
C LEU A 114 18.73 0.73 10.59
N PRO A 115 18.08 1.10 9.48
CA PRO A 115 17.02 2.10 9.52
C PRO A 115 15.83 1.60 10.37
N GLU A 116 15.21 2.51 11.15
CA GLU A 116 13.93 2.25 11.84
C GLU A 116 12.81 2.12 10.79
N VAL A 117 12.65 0.91 10.27
CA VAL A 117 11.54 0.58 9.35
C VAL A 117 10.50 -0.21 10.12
N GLY A 118 9.48 0.49 10.61
CA GLY A 118 8.29 -0.09 11.23
C GLY A 118 8.56 -0.83 12.55
N SER A 119 7.57 -1.61 12.96
CA SER A 119 7.60 -2.36 14.21
C SER A 119 8.29 -3.71 13.97
N ALA A 120 9.31 -3.96 14.77
CA ALA A 120 10.16 -5.13 14.64
C ALA A 120 10.16 -5.92 15.94
N LEU A 121 10.21 -7.24 15.79
CA LEU A 121 10.35 -8.20 16.87
C LEU A 121 11.77 -8.76 16.80
N THR A 122 12.55 -8.55 17.85
CA THR A 122 13.87 -9.18 17.97
C THR A 122 13.69 -10.59 18.52
N ILE A 123 14.35 -11.55 17.87
CA ILE A 123 14.30 -12.96 18.24
C ILE A 123 15.73 -13.42 18.46
N THR A 124 16.02 -13.89 19.67
CA THR A 124 17.30 -14.52 19.99
C THR A 124 17.10 -16.02 20.05
N LEU A 125 17.76 -16.73 19.16
CA LEU A 125 17.66 -18.18 19.02
C LEU A 125 18.99 -18.83 19.37
N GLN A 126 18.97 -19.77 20.31
CA GLN A 126 20.12 -20.61 20.63
C GLN A 126 19.87 -22.02 20.11
N VAL A 127 20.72 -22.45 19.19
CA VAL A 127 20.65 -23.76 18.55
C VAL A 127 21.93 -24.55 18.74
N GLU A 128 21.82 -25.86 18.76
CA GLU A 128 22.93 -26.79 18.94
C GLU A 128 22.92 -27.85 17.84
N GLY A 129 24.09 -28.09 17.25
CA GLY A 129 24.26 -29.14 16.25
C GLY A 129 25.56 -29.02 15.47
N THR A 130 25.69 -29.85 14.43
CA THR A 130 26.81 -29.76 13.48
C THR A 130 26.62 -28.58 12.52
N TYR A 131 27.71 -28.10 11.93
CA TYR A 131 27.67 -27.01 10.96
C TYR A 131 26.75 -27.31 9.75
N ASP A 132 26.72 -28.55 9.27
CA ASP A 132 25.87 -28.94 8.13
C ASP A 132 24.37 -28.81 8.44
N LYS A 133 23.97 -29.16 9.67
CA LYS A 133 22.60 -29.00 10.15
C LYS A 133 22.24 -27.52 10.29
N PHE A 134 23.16 -26.72 10.84
CA PHE A 134 23.01 -25.27 10.94
C PHE A 134 22.83 -24.60 9.57
N ARG A 135 23.65 -24.98 8.58
CA ARG A 135 23.53 -24.49 7.21
C ARG A 135 22.17 -24.86 6.61
N SER A 136 21.69 -26.07 6.86
CA SER A 136 20.39 -26.53 6.39
C SER A 136 19.25 -25.74 7.04
N PHE A 137 19.33 -25.47 8.34
CA PHE A 137 18.39 -24.62 9.08
C PHE A 137 18.33 -23.20 8.50
N MET A 138 19.49 -22.57 8.27
CA MET A 138 19.55 -21.22 7.69
C MET A 138 18.93 -21.17 6.28
N GLY A 139 19.14 -22.21 5.47
CA GLY A 139 18.52 -22.31 4.15
C GLY A 139 17.00 -22.51 4.18
N LEU A 140 16.44 -23.03 5.26
CA LEU A 140 14.98 -23.08 5.48
C LEU A 140 14.46 -21.72 5.97
N LEU A 141 15.19 -21.06 6.86
CA LEU A 141 14.87 -19.74 7.36
C LEU A 141 14.82 -18.70 6.24
N GLU A 142 15.79 -18.74 5.31
CA GLU A 142 15.83 -17.86 4.12
C GLU A 142 14.62 -18.05 3.18
N LYS A 143 14.07 -19.27 3.12
CA LYS A 143 12.91 -19.59 2.26
C LYS A 143 11.58 -19.40 2.97
N ASN A 144 11.58 -19.02 4.24
CA ASN A 144 10.37 -18.78 4.99
C ASN A 144 9.63 -17.56 4.39
N LEU A 145 8.30 -17.64 4.37
CA LEU A 145 7.46 -16.60 3.78
C LEU A 145 7.40 -15.31 4.58
N ARG A 146 7.97 -15.23 5.79
CA ARG A 146 7.96 -14.03 6.64
C ARG A 146 9.22 -13.18 6.45
N LEU A 147 9.06 -11.86 6.48
CA LEU A 147 10.19 -10.93 6.42
C LEU A 147 11.02 -10.98 7.71
N VAL A 148 12.16 -11.67 7.65
CA VAL A 148 13.10 -11.85 8.76
C VAL A 148 14.52 -11.54 8.28
N ASP A 149 15.21 -10.68 9.02
CA ASP A 149 16.62 -10.36 8.79
C ASP A 149 17.50 -11.01 9.86
N VAL A 150 18.65 -11.56 9.45
CA VAL A 150 19.68 -12.05 10.36
C VAL A 150 20.60 -10.88 10.70
N VAL A 151 20.56 -10.42 11.95
CA VAL A 151 21.36 -9.29 12.44
C VAL A 151 22.77 -9.73 12.82
N GLY A 152 22.89 -10.93 13.40
CA GLY A 152 24.18 -11.44 13.85
C GLY A 152 24.11 -12.93 14.17
N ILE A 153 25.27 -13.57 14.07
CA ILE A 153 25.48 -14.97 14.45
C ILE A 153 26.71 -15.01 15.34
N THR A 154 26.53 -15.50 16.56
CA THR A 154 27.59 -15.70 17.54
C THR A 154 27.80 -17.19 17.72
N LEU A 155 29.05 -17.62 17.65
CA LEU A 155 29.41 -19.02 17.90
C LEU A 155 29.68 -19.20 19.40
N ALA A 156 28.92 -20.09 20.03
CA ALA A 156 29.14 -20.50 21.41
C ALA A 156 29.80 -21.88 21.40
N GLU A 157 31.08 -21.93 21.79
CA GLU A 157 31.80 -23.20 21.88
C GLU A 157 31.22 -24.02 23.05
N LYS A 158 30.70 -25.21 22.75
CA LYS A 158 30.20 -26.13 23.77
C LYS A 158 31.27 -27.21 23.99
N SER A 159 31.83 -27.18 25.19
CA SER A 159 32.82 -28.14 25.67
C SER A 159 32.21 -29.56 25.70
N GLU A 160 32.83 -30.48 24.96
CA GLU A 160 32.53 -31.93 24.83
C GLU A 160 31.54 -32.33 23.71
N GLY A 161 32.04 -32.45 22.48
CA GLY A 161 31.36 -33.12 21.37
C GLY A 161 31.70 -32.54 19.99
N ALA A 162 31.14 -33.13 18.94
CA ALA A 162 31.13 -32.57 17.58
C ALA A 162 29.98 -31.56 17.37
N GLU A 163 29.27 -31.20 18.44
CA GLU A 163 28.13 -30.28 18.43
C GLU A 163 28.59 -28.88 18.83
N ILE A 164 28.17 -27.89 18.04
CA ILE A 164 28.52 -26.48 18.21
C ILE A 164 27.25 -25.74 18.62
N GLY A 165 27.37 -24.82 19.57
CA GLY A 165 26.31 -23.88 19.92
C GLY A 165 26.35 -22.66 19.00
N PHE A 166 25.19 -22.26 18.49
CA PHE A 166 25.04 -21.05 17.70
C PHE A 166 23.96 -20.19 18.35
N GLU A 167 24.27 -18.92 18.56
CA GLU A 167 23.30 -17.90 18.94
C GLU A 167 23.05 -17.01 17.72
N ILE A 168 21.80 -16.94 17.29
CA ILE A 168 21.35 -16.18 16.13
C ILE A 168 20.46 -15.06 16.63
N LEU A 169 20.79 -13.83 16.24
CA LEU A 169 19.93 -12.67 16.44
C LEU A 169 19.18 -12.40 15.15
N LEU A 170 17.85 -12.53 15.20
CA LEU A 170 16.94 -12.32 14.08
C LEU A 170 16.06 -11.10 14.37
N ARG A 171 15.61 -10.43 13.31
CA ARG A 171 14.67 -9.34 13.38
C ARG A 171 13.51 -9.60 12.42
N ALA A 172 12.33 -9.85 12.98
CA ALA A 172 11.12 -10.12 12.22
C ALA A 172 10.23 -8.87 12.17
N TYR A 173 9.80 -8.48 10.98
CA TYR A 173 9.00 -7.27 10.79
C TYR A 173 7.51 -7.57 10.83
N TYR A 174 6.71 -6.62 11.32
CA TYR A 174 5.24 -6.72 11.36
C TYR A 174 4.57 -5.35 11.21
N GLN A 175 3.26 -5.37 10.93
CA GLN A 175 2.43 -4.15 10.87
C GLN A 175 1.67 -3.96 12.17
N GLU A 176 1.66 -2.75 12.72
CA GLU A 176 0.84 -2.40 13.90
C GLU A 176 -0.66 -2.43 13.61
N ARG A 177 -1.05 -2.18 12.35
CA ARG A 177 -2.44 -2.12 11.92
C ARG A 177 -2.59 -2.73 10.54
N THR A 178 -3.56 -3.63 10.38
CA THR A 178 -3.90 -4.23 9.08
C THR A 178 -4.25 -3.12 8.10
N ILE A 179 -3.44 -2.94 7.05
CA ILE A 179 -3.66 -1.92 6.02
C ILE A 179 -4.64 -2.40 4.92
N LEU A 180 -5.27 -3.58 5.11
CA LEU A 180 -6.17 -4.25 4.16
C LEU A 180 -7.44 -4.79 4.81
#